data_AF-V5ZCW1-F1
#
_entry.id   AF-V5ZCW1-F1
#
_cell.length_a   1.000
_cell.length_b   1.000
_cell.length_c   1.000
_cell.angle_alpha   90.00
_cell.angle_beta   90.00
_cell.angle_gamma   90.00
#
_symmetry.space_group_name_H-M   'P 1'
#
loop_
_entity.id
_entity.type
_entity.pdbx_description
1 polymer ?
#
loop_
_entity_poly.entity_id
_entity_poly.type
_entity_poly.pdbx_seq_one_letter_code
_entity_poly.pdbx_strand_id
1 'polypeptide(L)'
;MTTYQHKKGIIRDNAIEALLHDPLFKQRIEVNHKGKGSYRRKEKHGKKAGLEASGKFIISVFSSGLPLFSAEVSTYAINYLSVFRPAIKGLFDHA
;
A
#
# COMPACT_ATOMS: atom_id res chain seq x y z
N MET A 1 23.37 36.57 9.33
CA MET A 1 22.23 36.44 8.39
C MET A 1 22.76 36.44 6.98
N THR A 2 22.22 35.59 6.10
CA THR A 2 22.58 35.56 4.67
C THR A 2 21.70 36.53 3.89
N THR A 3 22.29 37.30 2.97
CA THR A 3 21.57 38.27 2.12
C THR A 3 21.15 37.64 0.79
N TYR A 4 20.03 38.11 0.23
CA TYR A 4 19.53 37.66 -1.07
C TYR A 4 20.18 38.45 -2.21
N GLN A 5 20.65 37.76 -3.26
CA GLN A 5 21.22 38.39 -4.46
C GLN A 5 20.16 38.50 -5.57
N HIS A 6 19.69 39.74 -5.83
CA HIS A 6 18.69 40.04 -6.86
C HIS A 6 19.30 40.20 -8.26
N LYS A 7 18.47 40.12 -9.31
CA LYS A 7 18.92 40.17 -10.72
C LYS A 7 18.81 41.54 -11.40
N LYS A 8 18.36 42.57 -10.68
CA LYS A 8 18.13 43.93 -11.21
C LYS A 8 19.39 44.77 -11.45
N GLY A 9 20.59 44.26 -11.13
CA GLY A 9 21.82 45.05 -11.18
C GLY A 9 21.85 46.11 -10.08
N ILE A 10 22.44 47.27 -10.35
CA ILE A 10 22.47 48.40 -9.40
C ILE A 10 21.11 49.09 -9.41
N ILE A 11 20.41 49.03 -8.28
CA ILE A 11 19.15 49.76 -8.07
C ILE A 11 19.50 51.22 -7.74
N ARG A 12 18.92 52.17 -8.49
CA ARG A 12 19.18 53.61 -8.30
C ARG A 12 18.07 54.33 -7.54
N ASP A 13 16.82 54.06 -7.89
CA ASP A 13 15.67 54.77 -7.35
C ASP A 13 14.99 53.96 -6.25
N ASN A 14 13.97 53.15 -6.58
CA ASN A 14 13.17 52.41 -5.62
C ASN A 14 13.58 50.93 -5.54
N ALA A 15 14.09 50.53 -4.37
CA ALA A 15 14.50 49.15 -4.11
C ALA A 15 13.33 48.18 -4.00
N ILE A 16 12.20 48.58 -3.40
CA ILE A 16 11.05 47.70 -3.23
C ILE A 16 10.41 47.41 -4.59
N GLU A 17 10.24 48.43 -5.42
CA GLU A 17 9.67 48.28 -6.76
C GLU A 17 10.58 47.44 -7.66
N ALA A 18 11.90 47.66 -7.61
CA ALA A 18 12.85 46.83 -8.33
C ALA A 18 12.75 45.36 -7.89
N LEU A 19 12.67 45.09 -6.59
CA LEU A 19 12.51 43.74 -6.06
C LEU A 19 11.14 43.13 -6.42
N LEU A 20 10.06 43.92 -6.41
CA LEU A 20 8.73 43.45 -6.77
C LEU A 20 8.69 42.85 -8.18
N HIS A 21 9.47 43.42 -9.10
CA HIS A 21 9.62 42.92 -10.47
C HIS A 21 10.77 41.90 -10.64
N ASP A 22 11.43 41.49 -9.56
CA ASP A 22 12.47 40.45 -9.55
C ASP A 22 11.82 39.05 -9.42
N PRO A 23 12.45 37.97 -9.94
CA PRO A 23 11.89 36.61 -9.84
C PRO A 23 11.62 36.13 -8.41
N LEU A 24 12.21 36.78 -7.40
CA LEU A 24 11.89 36.55 -6.00
C LEU A 24 10.38 36.65 -5.72
N PHE A 25 9.72 37.68 -6.26
CA PHE A 25 8.31 37.99 -6.01
C PHE A 25 7.40 37.66 -7.22
N LYS A 26 7.71 36.58 -7.93
CA LYS A 26 6.83 36.09 -9.00
C LYS A 26 5.53 35.50 -8.46
N GLN A 27 4.45 35.63 -9.23
CA GLN A 27 3.21 34.93 -8.95
C GLN A 27 3.46 33.42 -8.89
N ARG A 28 2.99 32.79 -7.80
CA ARG A 28 3.03 31.35 -7.62
C ARG A 28 1.65 30.80 -7.91
N ILE A 29 1.61 29.78 -8.76
CA ILE A 29 0.38 29.06 -9.10
C ILE A 29 0.50 27.70 -8.43
N GLU A 30 -0.45 27.40 -7.55
CA GLU A 30 -0.54 26.08 -6.93
C GLU A 30 -1.11 25.07 -7.93
N VAL A 31 -0.55 23.86 -7.95
CA VAL A 31 -1.08 22.77 -8.77
C VAL A 31 -2.26 22.16 -8.03
N ASN A 32 -3.45 22.33 -8.60
CA ASN A 32 -4.68 21.75 -8.09
C ASN A 32 -4.63 20.22 -8.03
N HIS A 33 -5.33 19.65 -7.05
CA HIS A 33 -5.44 18.19 -6.89
C HIS A 33 -6.51 17.55 -7.79
N LYS A 34 -7.48 18.33 -8.28
CA LYS A 34 -8.57 17.86 -9.15
C LYS A 34 -8.94 18.91 -10.18
N GLY A 35 -9.39 18.47 -11.36
CA GLY A 35 -9.86 19.32 -12.45
C GLY A 35 -8.83 19.56 -13.54
N LYS A 36 -8.85 20.74 -14.19
CA LYS A 36 -7.92 21.07 -15.28
C LYS A 36 -6.49 21.18 -14.74
N GLY A 37 -5.55 20.49 -15.39
CA GLY A 37 -4.13 20.53 -15.01
C GLY A 37 -3.77 19.68 -13.77
N SER A 38 -4.72 18.94 -13.19
CA SER A 38 -4.45 18.14 -11.99
C SER A 38 -3.88 16.75 -12.26
N TYR A 39 -3.88 16.28 -13.52
CA TYR A 39 -3.41 14.94 -13.87
C TYR A 39 -1.90 14.80 -13.62
N ARG A 40 -1.52 13.76 -12.88
CA ARG A 40 -0.11 13.43 -12.59
C ARG A 40 0.16 12.01 -13.09
N ARG A 41 1.17 11.84 -13.95
CA ARG A 41 1.55 10.52 -14.49
C ARG A 41 2.01 9.55 -13.38
N LYS A 42 2.58 10.08 -12.30
CA LYS A 42 3.00 9.33 -11.12
C LYS A 42 2.47 10.04 -9.87
N GLU A 43 1.87 9.28 -8.97
CA GLU A 43 1.45 9.76 -7.66
C GLU A 43 2.64 9.83 -6.69
N LYS A 44 2.50 10.57 -5.57
CA LYS A 44 3.55 10.69 -4.54
C LYS A 44 3.97 9.33 -3.99
N HIS A 45 3.00 8.43 -3.80
CA HIS A 45 3.22 7.05 -3.43
C HIS A 45 2.80 6.18 -4.61
N GLY A 46 3.75 5.87 -5.49
CA GLY A 46 3.50 5.04 -6.66
C GLY A 46 2.98 3.65 -6.26
N LYS A 47 2.19 3.02 -7.14
CA LYS A 47 1.82 1.62 -6.99
C LYS A 47 3.10 0.79 -6.90
N LYS A 48 3.24 -0.03 -5.86
CA LYS A 48 4.31 -1.02 -5.79
C LYS A 48 4.14 -1.95 -7.00
N ALA A 49 5.16 -2.05 -7.84
CA ALA A 49 5.17 -3.05 -8.90
C ALA A 49 5.04 -4.43 -8.22
N GLY A 50 3.95 -5.16 -8.49
CA GLY A 50 3.77 -6.53 -8.04
C GLY A 50 2.81 -6.82 -6.87
N LEU A 51 1.80 -5.99 -6.61
CA LEU A 51 0.65 -6.39 -5.77
C LEU A 51 -0.59 -6.77 -6.60
N GLU A 52 -0.38 -7.36 -7.78
CA GLU A 52 -1.34 -8.31 -8.38
C GLU A 52 -1.17 -9.68 -7.72
N ALA A 53 -1.17 -9.72 -6.40
CA ALA A 53 -1.18 -10.96 -5.63
C ALA A 53 -2.62 -11.21 -5.19
N SER A 54 -3.33 -12.01 -5.99
CA SER A 54 -4.40 -12.90 -5.50
C SER A 54 -5.46 -12.27 -4.56
N GLY A 55 -6.12 -11.18 -4.98
CA GLY A 55 -7.41 -10.78 -4.39
C GLY A 55 -8.60 -11.65 -4.82
N LYS A 56 -8.36 -12.73 -5.59
CA LYS A 56 -9.43 -13.57 -6.17
C LYS A 56 -10.07 -14.55 -5.17
N PHE A 57 -9.52 -14.72 -3.97
CA PHE A 57 -10.01 -15.74 -3.05
C PHE A 57 -11.31 -15.36 -2.32
N ILE A 58 -11.67 -14.07 -2.23
CA ILE A 58 -12.89 -13.66 -1.51
C ILE A 58 -14.11 -13.59 -2.46
N ILE A 59 -13.90 -13.26 -3.74
CA ILE A 59 -15.01 -13.09 -4.70
C ILE A 59 -15.55 -14.45 -5.19
N SER A 60 -14.71 -15.49 -5.28
CA SER A 60 -15.19 -16.80 -5.77
C SER A 60 -16.11 -17.51 -4.79
N VAL A 61 -15.94 -17.30 -3.49
CA VAL A 61 -16.77 -17.93 -2.44
C VAL A 61 -18.21 -17.40 -2.47
N PHE A 62 -18.40 -16.11 -2.81
CA PHE A 62 -19.73 -15.52 -2.93
C PHE A 62 -20.44 -15.95 -4.23
N SER A 63 -19.69 -16.09 -5.33
CA SER A 63 -20.28 -16.47 -6.63
C SER A 63 -20.68 -17.94 -6.72
N SER A 64 -20.12 -18.83 -5.89
CA SER A 64 -20.45 -20.26 -5.88
C SER A 64 -21.43 -20.68 -4.78
N GLY A 65 -22.02 -19.73 -4.04
CA GLY A 65 -23.16 -20.01 -3.15
C GLY A 65 -22.89 -20.97 -1.98
N LEU A 66 -21.67 -21.01 -1.43
CA LEU A 66 -21.34 -21.85 -0.26
C LEU A 66 -21.25 -20.98 1.01
N PRO A 67 -22.24 -21.04 1.93
CA PRO A 67 -22.10 -20.42 3.24
C PRO A 67 -21.17 -21.27 4.11
N LEU A 68 -20.05 -20.69 4.53
CA LEU A 68 -19.15 -21.30 5.50
C LEU A 68 -19.81 -21.22 6.89
N PHE A 69 -20.66 -22.19 7.21
CA PHE A 69 -21.07 -22.42 8.60
C PHE A 69 -19.98 -23.24 9.30
N SER A 70 -19.24 -22.56 10.16
CA SER A 70 -18.37 -23.16 11.17
C SER A 70 -19.21 -23.97 12.16
N ALA A 71 -19.10 -25.30 12.14
CA ALA A 71 -19.36 -26.16 13.29
C ALA A 71 -18.85 -27.59 13.07
N GLU A 72 -18.26 -28.12 14.12
CA GLU A 72 -17.64 -29.43 14.30
C GLU A 72 -18.61 -30.60 14.05
N VAL A 73 -18.21 -31.58 13.21
CA VAL A 73 -18.68 -32.99 13.31
C VAL A 73 -17.52 -33.87 12.83
N SER A 74 -16.65 -34.29 13.75
CA SER A 74 -16.64 -35.62 14.38
C SER A 74 -16.40 -36.79 13.40
N THR A 75 -15.20 -37.37 13.56
CA THR A 75 -14.87 -38.80 13.42
C THR A 75 -15.04 -39.47 12.05
N TYR A 76 -14.35 -39.05 10.99
CA TYR A 76 -14.06 -39.96 9.85
C TYR A 76 -12.86 -39.54 8.99
N ALA A 77 -11.69 -39.28 9.59
CA ALA A 77 -10.43 -39.30 8.84
C ALA A 77 -9.20 -39.58 9.73
N ILE A 78 -9.42 -40.29 10.84
CA ILE A 78 -8.38 -40.91 11.67
C ILE A 78 -7.64 -42.04 10.89
N ASN A 79 -8.06 -42.35 9.66
CA ASN A 79 -7.62 -43.51 8.85
C ASN A 79 -6.48 -43.25 7.83
N TYR A 80 -5.66 -42.21 8.00
CA TYR A 80 -4.39 -42.10 7.24
C TYR A 80 -3.14 -42.15 8.12
N LEU A 81 -3.29 -42.27 9.44
CA LEU A 81 -2.17 -42.32 10.38
C LEU A 81 -1.85 -43.73 10.93
N SER A 82 -2.35 -44.79 10.29
CA SER A 82 -2.09 -46.20 10.67
C SER A 82 -0.96 -46.88 9.87
N VAL A 83 -0.32 -46.17 8.93
CA VAL A 83 0.77 -46.71 8.09
C VAL A 83 2.16 -46.58 8.75
N PHE A 84 2.28 -45.83 9.85
CA PHE A 84 3.54 -45.68 10.57
C PHE A 84 3.42 -46.17 12.02
N ARG A 85 3.57 -47.48 12.22
CA ARG A 85 3.79 -48.03 13.56
C ARG A 85 5.24 -48.54 13.68
N PRO A 86 6.14 -47.90 14.45
CA PRO A 86 7.25 -48.60 15.05
C PRO A 86 6.86 -49.10 16.46
N ALA A 87 7.46 -50.22 16.81
CA ALA A 87 7.15 -51.08 17.93
C ALA A 87 7.35 -50.44 19.32
N ILE A 88 6.43 -50.69 20.24
CA ILE A 88 6.75 -50.95 21.65
C ILE A 88 5.91 -52.15 22.10
N LYS A 89 6.64 -53.16 22.58
CA LYS A 89 6.17 -54.45 23.08
C LYS A 89 5.45 -54.30 24.41
N GLY A 90 4.41 -55.12 24.60
CA GLY A 90 4.04 -55.79 25.85
C GLY A 90 3.63 -54.94 27.03
N LEU A 91 2.36 -55.02 27.43
CA LEU A 91 1.97 -55.32 28.82
C LEU A 91 0.44 -55.45 28.91
N PHE A 92 0.00 -56.41 29.71
CA PHE A 92 -1.35 -56.70 30.20
C PHE A 92 -2.16 -57.79 29.50
N ASP A 93 -2.14 -58.91 30.21
CA ASP A 93 -2.68 -60.23 30.00
C ASP A 93 -4.19 -60.34 30.26
N HIS A 94 -4.74 -61.42 29.71
CA HIS A 94 -5.81 -62.29 30.23
C HIS A 94 -6.63 -61.81 31.44
N ALA A 95 -7.93 -61.65 31.22
CA ALA A 95 -9.01 -62.40 31.90
C ALA A 95 -10.34 -62.18 31.17
#